data_AF-A0A512TKU9-F1
#
_entry.id   AF-A0A512TKU9-F1
#
_cell.length_a   1.000
_cell.length_b   1.000
_cell.length_c   1.000
_cell.angle_alpha   90.00
_cell.angle_beta   90.00
_cell.angle_gamma   90.00
#
_symmetry.space_group_name_H-M   'P 1'
#
loop_
_entity.id
_entity.type
_entity.pdbx_description
1 polymer ?
#
loop_
_entity_poly.entity_id
_entity_poly.type
_entity_poly.pdbx_seq_one_letter_code
_entity_poly.pdbx_strand_id
1 'polypeptide(L)'
;MIYYYEKIKDIIPGFIIAVFVALIGKFLGTLVPSLGASSFSIIAGIILGNTIFNKSKYNKGFNFSEKDLLSYSIVLMGATINFMQIATLGFNGVFFIAMQMTLTILITYFIGKKMGFSQKYSLLMCSGNAVCGSSAVAATAPCIYASDKDKAISVTIVNLTGTILMFVLPMITALLYKNSLTETSAMIGGILQSVGQVIA
;
A
#
# COMPACT_ATOMS: atom_id res chain seq x y z
N MET A 1 5.04 -29.63 -19.71
CA MET A 1 4.99 -29.99 -18.27
C MET A 1 6.29 -29.62 -17.53
N ILE A 2 7.47 -29.95 -18.07
CA ILE A 2 8.79 -29.63 -17.45
C ILE A 2 9.03 -28.11 -17.29
N TYR A 3 8.60 -27.31 -18.26
CA TYR A 3 8.76 -25.84 -18.25
C TYR A 3 7.99 -25.15 -17.11
N TYR A 4 6.85 -25.70 -16.68
CA TYR A 4 6.05 -25.15 -15.58
C TYR A 4 6.70 -25.48 -14.22
N TYR A 5 7.33 -26.65 -14.12
CA TYR A 5 7.98 -27.13 -12.91
C TYR A 5 9.27 -26.34 -12.58
N GLU A 6 10.06 -25.98 -13.60
CA GLU A 6 11.23 -25.10 -13.42
C GLU A 6 10.83 -23.68 -13.00
N LYS A 7 9.74 -23.15 -13.59
CA LYS A 7 9.22 -21.83 -13.23
C LYS A 7 8.76 -21.76 -11.77
N ILE A 8 8.15 -22.82 -11.26
CA ILE A 8 7.76 -22.92 -9.83
C ILE A 8 8.99 -23.02 -8.92
N LYS A 9 9.98 -23.86 -9.27
CA LYS A 9 11.21 -24.01 -8.48
C LYS A 9 11.94 -22.69 -8.26
N ASP A 10 11.89 -21.80 -9.25
CA ASP A 10 12.51 -20.48 -9.19
C ASP A 10 11.73 -19.46 -8.36
N ILE A 11 10.42 -19.63 -8.17
CA ILE A 11 9.56 -18.72 -7.39
C ILE A 11 9.66 -19.04 -5.89
N ILE A 12 9.72 -20.33 -5.54
CA ILE A 12 9.75 -20.83 -4.16
C ILE A 12 10.73 -20.08 -3.23
N PRO A 13 12.02 -19.88 -3.56
CA PRO A 13 12.97 -19.34 -2.61
C PRO A 13 12.64 -17.91 -2.18
N GLY A 14 12.26 -17.03 -3.12
CA GLY A 14 11.86 -15.66 -2.79
C GLY A 14 10.52 -15.60 -2.07
N PHE A 15 9.58 -16.47 -2.46
CA PHE A 15 8.27 -16.55 -1.82
C PHE A 15 8.36 -16.98 -0.35
N ILE A 16 9.17 -17.99 -0.02
CA ILE A 16 9.38 -18.43 1.37
C ILE A 16 9.92 -17.29 2.23
N ILE A 17 10.87 -16.51 1.72
CA ILE A 17 11.41 -15.36 2.43
C ILE A 17 10.31 -14.32 2.68
N ALA A 18 9.51 -14.00 1.66
CA ALA A 18 8.41 -13.04 1.80
C ALA A 18 7.38 -13.51 2.86
N VAL A 19 7.01 -14.79 2.86
CA VAL A 19 6.12 -15.38 3.87
C VAL A 19 6.74 -15.30 5.27
N PHE A 20 8.03 -15.61 5.40
CA PHE A 20 8.72 -15.55 6.69
C PHE A 20 8.77 -14.13 7.26
N VAL A 21 9.09 -13.14 6.42
CA VAL A 21 9.06 -11.71 6.78
C VAL A 21 7.65 -11.25 7.15
N ALA A 22 6.63 -11.72 6.44
CA ALA A 22 5.23 -11.41 6.74
C ALA A 22 4.80 -12.01 8.09
N LEU A 23 5.19 -13.25 8.40
CA LEU A 23 4.87 -13.89 9.68
C LEU A 23 5.55 -13.19 10.86
N ILE A 24 6.83 -12.84 10.71
CA ILE A 24 7.57 -12.07 11.71
C ILE A 24 6.93 -10.69 11.91
N GLY A 25 6.63 -9.99 10.81
CA GLY A 25 5.97 -8.68 10.87
C GLY A 25 4.59 -8.75 11.53
N LYS A 26 3.81 -9.79 11.23
CA LYS A 26 2.51 -10.03 11.90
C LYS A 26 2.68 -10.26 13.40
N PHE A 27 3.64 -11.09 13.80
CA PHE A 27 3.91 -11.37 15.21
C PHE A 27 4.39 -10.11 15.97
N LEU A 28 5.30 -9.34 15.38
CA LEU A 28 5.74 -8.05 15.95
C LEU A 28 4.60 -7.03 15.99
N GLY A 29 3.75 -6.99 14.96
CA GLY A 29 2.57 -6.13 14.91
C GLY A 29 1.55 -6.45 16.00
N THR A 30 1.45 -7.71 16.47
CA THR A 30 0.60 -8.04 17.63
C THR A 30 1.20 -7.59 18.96
N LEU A 31 2.53 -7.47 19.07
CA LEU A 31 3.21 -6.97 20.27
C LEU A 31 3.15 -5.44 20.36
N VAL A 32 3.22 -4.76 19.22
CA VAL A 32 3.13 -3.29 19.12
C VAL A 32 2.05 -2.93 18.10
N PRO A 33 0.76 -2.91 18.53
CA PRO A 33 -0.38 -2.64 17.64
C PRO A 33 -0.25 -1.31 16.90
N SER A 34 0.31 -0.30 17.59
CA SER A 34 0.50 1.05 17.09
C SER A 34 1.43 1.17 15.85
N LEU A 35 2.22 0.16 15.50
CA LEU A 35 3.03 0.17 14.28
C LEU A 35 2.40 -0.64 13.14
N GLY A 36 1.52 -1.59 13.46
CA GLY A 36 0.93 -2.52 12.51
C GLY A 36 1.93 -3.48 11.86
N ALA A 37 1.42 -4.61 11.37
CA ALA A 37 2.24 -5.66 10.74
C ALA A 37 2.99 -5.16 9.48
N SER A 38 2.36 -4.28 8.71
CA SER A 38 2.90 -3.76 7.45
C SER A 38 4.19 -2.97 7.65
N SER A 39 4.26 -2.12 8.68
CA SER A 39 5.44 -1.28 8.94
C SER A 39 6.65 -2.14 9.29
N PHE A 40 6.47 -3.13 10.17
CA PHE A 40 7.54 -4.06 10.53
C PHE A 40 8.01 -4.90 9.33
N SER A 41 7.08 -5.42 8.52
CA SER A 41 7.43 -6.18 7.31
C SER A 41 8.20 -5.33 6.29
N ILE A 42 7.89 -4.04 6.15
CA ILE A 42 8.63 -3.13 5.26
C ILE A 42 10.03 -2.90 5.78
N ILE A 43 10.19 -2.56 7.07
CA ILE A 43 11.52 -2.32 7.67
C ILE A 43 12.39 -3.57 7.54
N ALA A 44 11.84 -4.73 7.93
CA ALA A 44 12.53 -6.02 7.80
C ALA A 44 12.86 -6.34 6.34
N GLY A 45 11.93 -6.10 5.41
CA GLY A 45 12.13 -6.31 3.98
C GLY A 45 13.24 -5.42 3.39
N ILE A 46 13.32 -4.15 3.80
CA ILE A 46 14.38 -3.23 3.37
C ILE A 46 15.74 -3.69 3.88
N ILE A 47 15.86 -4.05 5.17
CA ILE A 47 17.13 -4.50 5.76
C ILE A 47 17.56 -5.82 5.11
N LEU A 48 16.70 -6.83 5.13
CA LEU A 48 17.02 -8.16 4.65
C LEU A 48 17.23 -8.19 3.13
N GLY A 49 16.45 -7.43 2.38
CA GLY A 49 16.55 -7.31 0.92
C GLY A 49 17.84 -6.64 0.46
N ASN A 50 18.34 -5.64 1.20
CA ASN A 50 19.60 -4.97 0.85
C ASN A 50 20.85 -5.68 1.37
N THR A 51 20.76 -6.44 2.47
CA THR A 51 21.94 -7.08 3.09
C THR A 51 22.10 -8.55 2.69
N ILE A 52 21.08 -9.39 2.89
CA ILE A 52 21.22 -10.86 2.85
C ILE A 52 20.64 -11.45 1.56
N PHE A 53 19.50 -10.92 1.10
CA PHE A 53 18.72 -11.49 0.00
C PHE A 53 18.77 -10.66 -1.29
N ASN A 54 19.84 -9.89 -1.50
CA ASN A 54 20.06 -9.08 -2.71
C ASN A 54 20.49 -9.91 -3.96
N LYS A 55 20.25 -11.24 -3.96
CA LYS A 55 20.64 -12.11 -5.09
C LYS A 55 19.49 -12.27 -6.07
N SER A 56 19.81 -12.25 -7.37
CA SER A 56 18.84 -12.41 -8.48
C SER A 56 17.94 -13.66 -8.34
N LYS A 57 18.43 -14.72 -7.67
CA LYS A 57 17.67 -15.95 -7.38
C LYS A 57 16.34 -15.71 -6.65
N TYR A 58 16.22 -14.65 -5.84
CA TYR A 58 15.01 -14.38 -5.04
C TYR A 58 13.99 -13.49 -5.76
N ASN A 59 14.43 -12.73 -6.77
CA ASN A 59 13.60 -11.73 -7.46
C ASN A 59 12.35 -12.32 -8.10
N LYS A 60 12.42 -13.54 -8.65
CA LYS A 60 11.24 -14.20 -9.24
C LYS A 60 10.15 -14.47 -8.19
N GLY A 61 10.54 -14.86 -6.97
CA GLY A 61 9.60 -15.05 -5.86
C GLY A 61 9.03 -13.76 -5.28
N PHE A 62 9.87 -12.72 -5.18
CA PHE A 62 9.40 -11.39 -4.77
C PHE A 62 8.41 -10.80 -5.77
N ASN A 63 8.71 -10.88 -7.08
CA ASN A 63 7.82 -10.41 -8.14
C ASN A 63 6.48 -11.17 -8.15
N PHE A 64 6.49 -12.49 -7.93
CA PHE A 64 5.26 -13.27 -7.79
C PHE A 64 4.40 -12.78 -6.62
N SER A 65 5.02 -12.54 -5.47
CA SER A 65 4.32 -12.05 -4.27
C SER A 65 3.74 -10.65 -4.49
N GLU A 66 4.47 -9.78 -5.20
CA GLU A 66 4.09 -8.39 -5.41
C GLU A 66 3.07 -8.18 -6.54
N LYS A 67 3.11 -8.99 -7.61
CA LYS A 67 2.17 -8.86 -8.74
C LYS A 67 1.01 -9.83 -8.64
N ASP A 68 1.30 -11.13 -8.65
CA ASP A 68 0.26 -12.15 -8.80
C ASP A 68 -0.54 -12.30 -7.50
N LEU A 69 0.16 -12.49 -6.37
CA LEU A 69 -0.48 -12.68 -5.07
C LEU A 69 -1.27 -11.44 -4.62
N LEU A 70 -0.73 -10.25 -4.87
CA LEU A 70 -1.42 -8.99 -4.59
C LEU A 70 -2.69 -8.84 -5.43
N SER A 71 -2.65 -9.21 -6.72
CA SER A 71 -3.83 -9.16 -7.60
C SER A 71 -4.94 -10.10 -7.11
N TYR A 72 -4.60 -11.33 -6.73
CA TYR A 72 -5.57 -12.26 -6.13
C TYR A 72 -6.16 -11.70 -4.84
N SER A 73 -5.33 -11.07 -4.00
CA SER A 73 -5.75 -10.47 -2.73
C SER A 73 -6.75 -9.34 -2.94
N ILE A 74 -6.56 -8.49 -3.96
CA ILE A 74 -7.49 -7.40 -4.31
C ILE A 74 -8.84 -7.97 -4.76
N VAL A 75 -8.84 -9.03 -5.58
CA VAL A 75 -10.09 -9.68 -6.04
C VAL A 75 -10.86 -10.28 -4.86
N LEU A 76 -10.17 -10.99 -3.96
CA LEU A 76 -10.75 -11.56 -2.74
C LEU A 76 -11.27 -10.47 -1.79
N MET A 77 -10.54 -9.36 -1.63
CA MET A 77 -10.97 -8.24 -0.82
C MET A 77 -12.25 -7.61 -1.39
N GLY A 78 -12.35 -7.46 -2.71
CA GLY A 78 -13.56 -7.01 -3.38
C GLY A 78 -14.76 -7.92 -3.12
N ALA A 79 -14.55 -9.24 -3.06
CA ALA A 79 -15.62 -10.21 -2.75
C ALA A 79 -16.15 -10.09 -1.31
N THR A 80 -15.39 -9.49 -0.38
CA THR A 80 -15.81 -9.28 1.02
C THR A 80 -16.68 -8.02 1.18
N ILE A 81 -16.71 -7.13 0.20
CA ILE A 81 -17.41 -5.85 0.32
C ILE A 81 -18.93 -6.06 0.28
N ASN A 82 -19.64 -5.54 1.28
CA ASN A 82 -21.09 -5.61 1.34
C ASN A 82 -21.73 -4.51 0.47
N PHE A 83 -22.37 -4.91 -0.62
CA PHE A 83 -23.08 -4.00 -1.53
C PHE A 83 -24.14 -3.14 -0.84
N MET A 84 -24.78 -3.65 0.21
CA MET A 84 -25.79 -2.91 0.97
C MET A 84 -25.17 -1.75 1.76
N GLN A 85 -23.95 -1.91 2.27
CA GLN A 85 -23.21 -0.85 2.96
C GLN A 85 -22.75 0.25 1.99
N ILE A 86 -22.33 -0.13 0.77
CA ILE A 86 -22.03 0.86 -0.28
C ILE A 86 -23.30 1.63 -0.67
N ALA A 87 -24.44 0.93 -0.82
CA ALA A 87 -25.71 1.55 -1.18
C ALA A 87 -26.15 2.59 -0.12
N THR A 88 -25.91 2.33 1.17
CA THR A 88 -26.20 3.30 2.24
C THR A 88 -25.31 4.55 2.20
N LEU A 89 -24.13 4.49 1.58
CA LEU A 89 -23.27 5.65 1.38
C LEU A 89 -23.91 6.67 0.42
N GLY A 90 -24.80 6.20 -0.46
CA GLY A 90 -25.59 7.01 -1.37
C GLY A 90 -24.76 7.83 -2.36
N PHE A 91 -25.43 8.75 -3.05
CA PHE A 91 -24.79 9.64 -4.02
C PHE A 91 -23.73 10.55 -3.37
N ASN A 92 -24.01 11.06 -2.16
CA ASN A 92 -23.12 11.97 -1.45
C ASN A 92 -21.77 11.33 -1.11
N GLY A 93 -21.76 10.06 -0.70
CA GLY A 93 -20.51 9.35 -0.41
C GLY A 93 -19.67 9.09 -1.65
N VAL A 94 -20.29 8.63 -2.73
CA VAL A 94 -19.59 8.42 -4.01
C VAL A 94 -19.03 9.73 -4.55
N PHE A 95 -19.82 10.81 -4.48
CA PHE A 95 -19.38 12.14 -4.88
C PHE A 95 -18.20 12.64 -4.03
N PHE A 96 -18.25 12.47 -2.71
CA PHE A 96 -17.17 12.83 -1.81
C PHE A 96 -15.87 12.09 -2.14
N ILE A 97 -15.94 10.77 -2.33
CA ILE A 97 -14.78 9.95 -2.70
C ILE A 97 -14.21 10.40 -4.05
N ALA A 98 -15.07 10.55 -5.07
CA ALA A 98 -14.63 10.98 -6.40
C ALA A 98 -13.95 12.36 -6.37
N MET A 99 -14.51 13.30 -5.61
CA MET A 99 -13.93 14.63 -5.43
C MET A 99 -12.57 14.55 -4.72
N GLN A 100 -12.49 13.83 -3.60
CA GLN A 100 -11.27 13.67 -2.81
C GLN A 100 -10.14 13.01 -3.62
N MET A 101 -10.46 11.94 -4.37
CA MET A 101 -9.49 11.27 -5.23
C MET A 101 -8.99 12.20 -6.33
N THR A 102 -9.91 12.92 -7.00
CA THR A 102 -9.56 13.86 -8.07
C THR A 102 -8.64 14.97 -7.55
N LEU A 103 -8.99 15.56 -6.40
CA LEU A 103 -8.20 16.61 -5.79
C LEU A 103 -6.80 16.12 -5.42
N THR A 104 -6.71 14.94 -4.79
CA THR A 104 -5.44 14.31 -4.41
C THR A 104 -4.57 14.06 -5.66
N ILE A 105 -5.12 13.48 -6.73
CA ILE A 105 -4.39 13.22 -7.97
C ILE A 105 -3.87 14.53 -8.58
N LEU A 106 -4.71 15.57 -8.69
CA LEU A 106 -4.32 16.84 -9.30
C LEU A 106 -3.21 17.53 -8.49
N ILE A 107 -3.37 17.60 -7.17
CA ILE A 107 -2.41 18.26 -6.28
C ILE A 107 -1.09 17.48 -6.28
N THR A 108 -1.12 16.16 -6.07
CA THR A 108 0.08 15.33 -6.06
C THR A 108 0.81 15.36 -7.40
N TYR A 109 0.08 15.35 -8.53
CA TYR A 109 0.67 15.46 -9.86
C TYR A 109 1.38 16.81 -10.05
N PHE A 110 0.73 17.90 -9.65
CA PHE A 110 1.29 19.25 -9.78
C PHE A 110 2.53 19.44 -8.90
N ILE A 111 2.49 18.94 -7.66
CA ILE A 111 3.65 18.93 -6.76
C ILE A 111 4.79 18.11 -7.37
N GLY A 112 4.51 16.90 -7.86
CA GLY A 112 5.50 16.04 -8.49
C GLY A 112 6.19 16.70 -9.69
N LYS A 113 5.40 17.36 -10.55
CA LYS A 113 5.91 18.12 -11.69
C LYS A 113 6.77 19.31 -11.26
N LYS A 114 6.34 20.07 -10.25
CA LYS A 114 7.08 21.23 -9.71
C LYS A 114 8.40 20.83 -9.06
N MET A 115 8.45 19.66 -8.42
CA MET A 115 9.66 19.10 -7.81
C MET A 115 10.61 18.44 -8.83
N GLY A 116 10.23 18.38 -10.11
CA GLY A 116 11.07 17.82 -11.17
C GLY A 116 11.12 16.29 -11.21
N PHE A 117 10.16 15.60 -10.58
CA PHE A 117 10.09 14.14 -10.65
C PHE A 117 9.65 13.67 -12.05
N SER A 118 10.03 12.44 -12.40
CA SER A 118 9.58 11.83 -13.65
C SER A 118 8.06 11.70 -13.69
N GLN A 119 7.48 11.79 -14.88
CA GLN A 119 6.04 11.66 -15.06
C GLN A 119 5.53 10.31 -14.55
N LYS A 120 6.29 9.22 -14.79
CA LYS A 120 5.93 7.88 -14.33
C LYS A 120 5.89 7.80 -12.80
N TYR A 121 6.93 8.26 -12.12
CA TYR A 121 6.97 8.29 -10.66
C TYR A 121 5.86 9.16 -10.06
N SER A 122 5.60 10.33 -10.67
CA SER A 122 4.52 11.21 -10.23
C SER A 122 3.14 10.54 -10.37
N LEU A 123 2.89 9.81 -11.47
CA LEU A 123 1.63 9.07 -11.66
C LEU A 123 1.49 7.90 -10.68
N LEU A 124 2.58 7.18 -10.39
CA LEU A 124 2.59 6.15 -9.34
C LEU A 124 2.20 6.76 -7.99
N MET A 125 2.81 7.89 -7.63
CA MET A 125 2.51 8.61 -6.40
C MET A 125 1.06 9.12 -6.33
N CYS A 126 0.52 9.61 -7.44
CA CYS A 126 -0.89 9.98 -7.52
C CYS A 126 -1.79 8.78 -7.21
N SER A 127 -1.54 7.65 -7.86
CA SER A 127 -2.35 6.43 -7.65
C SER A 127 -2.22 5.88 -6.25
N GLY A 128 -1.02 5.87 -5.68
CA GLY A 128 -0.77 5.36 -4.33
C GLY A 128 -1.45 6.21 -3.27
N ASN A 129 -1.31 7.53 -3.33
CA ASN A 129 -1.86 8.41 -2.29
C ASN A 129 -3.38 8.62 -2.40
N ALA A 130 -3.97 8.52 -3.61
CA ALA A 130 -5.40 8.77 -3.80
C ALA A 130 -6.30 7.56 -3.57
N VAL A 131 -5.74 6.33 -3.54
CA VAL A 131 -6.55 5.10 -3.50
C VAL A 131 -6.11 4.20 -2.33
N CYS A 132 -5.64 2.99 -2.61
CA CYS A 132 -5.30 1.97 -1.62
C CYS A 132 -3.79 1.75 -1.47
N GLY A 133 -2.99 2.79 -1.72
CA GLY A 133 -1.55 2.76 -1.50
C GLY A 133 -0.83 1.81 -2.45
N SER A 134 -0.15 0.82 -1.88
CA SER A 134 0.68 -0.15 -2.60
C SER A 134 -0.07 -0.91 -3.69
N SER A 135 -1.33 -1.27 -3.44
CA SER A 135 -2.19 -1.98 -4.39
C SER A 135 -2.48 -1.13 -5.63
N ALA A 136 -2.69 0.17 -5.45
CA ALA A 136 -2.91 1.10 -6.56
C ALA A 136 -1.63 1.30 -7.39
N VAL A 137 -0.47 1.45 -6.72
CA VAL A 137 0.83 1.52 -7.41
C VAL A 137 1.10 0.25 -8.22
N ALA A 138 0.77 -0.92 -7.66
CA ALA A 138 0.98 -2.19 -8.35
C ALA A 138 0.09 -2.35 -9.58
N ALA A 139 -1.16 -1.87 -9.52
CA ALA A 139 -2.10 -1.90 -10.63
C ALA A 139 -1.76 -0.87 -11.73
N THR A 140 -1.26 0.32 -11.37
CA THR A 140 -0.95 1.38 -12.34
C THR A 140 0.41 1.24 -13.01
N ALA A 141 1.40 0.67 -12.32
CA ALA A 141 2.75 0.45 -12.85
C ALA A 141 2.80 -0.23 -14.23
N PRO A 142 2.09 -1.35 -14.51
CA PRO A 142 2.10 -1.96 -15.83
C PRO A 142 1.41 -1.10 -16.89
N CYS A 143 0.37 -0.33 -16.54
CA CYS A 143 -0.38 0.52 -17.47
C CYS A 143 0.45 1.69 -18.00
N ILE A 144 1.42 2.18 -17.23
CA ILE A 144 2.30 3.30 -17.61
C ILE A 144 3.74 2.86 -17.93
N TYR A 145 3.97 1.55 -18.00
CA TYR A 145 5.29 0.95 -18.20
C TYR A 145 6.34 1.51 -17.24
N ALA A 146 6.01 1.59 -15.94
CA ALA A 146 6.93 2.02 -14.90
C ALA A 146 8.06 0.99 -14.68
N SER A 147 9.23 1.48 -14.29
CA SER A 147 10.33 0.59 -13.92
C SER A 147 10.05 -0.09 -12.57
N ASP A 148 10.59 -1.30 -12.36
CA ASP A 148 10.46 -2.00 -11.07
C ASP A 148 11.07 -1.18 -9.91
N LYS A 149 12.11 -0.38 -10.21
CA LYS A 149 12.71 0.55 -9.26
C LYS A 149 11.74 1.66 -8.86
N ASP A 150 11.08 2.32 -9.80
CA ASP A 150 10.10 3.37 -9.50
C ASP A 150 8.92 2.81 -8.71
N LYS A 151 8.43 1.63 -9.10
CA LYS A 151 7.37 0.91 -8.40
C LYS A 151 7.75 0.64 -6.94
N ALA A 152 8.91 0.05 -6.71
CA ALA A 152 9.41 -0.26 -5.38
C ALA A 152 9.56 1.01 -4.52
N ILE A 153 10.18 2.07 -5.06
CA ILE A 153 10.36 3.34 -4.33
C ILE A 153 9.00 3.97 -4.02
N SER A 154 8.07 4.02 -4.97
CA SER A 154 6.73 4.57 -4.73
C SER A 154 5.98 3.79 -3.64
N VAL A 155 6.00 2.45 -3.69
CA VAL A 155 5.40 1.59 -2.65
C VAL A 155 6.03 1.88 -1.29
N THR A 156 7.36 1.94 -1.20
CA THR A 156 8.07 2.21 0.05
C THR A 156 7.71 3.56 0.63
N ILE A 157 7.75 4.63 -0.17
CA ILE A 157 7.47 5.98 0.31
C ILE A 157 6.01 6.14 0.70
N VAL A 158 5.06 5.64 -0.09
CA VAL A 158 3.63 5.70 0.24
C VAL A 158 3.34 5.01 1.57
N ASN A 159 3.88 3.81 1.77
CA ASN A 159 3.69 3.11 3.04
C ASN A 159 4.40 3.81 4.20
N LEU A 160 5.63 4.30 4.00
CA LEU A 160 6.37 5.03 5.02
C LEU A 160 5.62 6.29 5.46
N THR A 161 5.09 7.05 4.49
CA THR A 161 4.24 8.22 4.75
C THR A 161 2.99 7.81 5.53
N GLY A 162 2.29 6.75 5.12
CA GLY A 162 1.14 6.24 5.86
C GLY A 162 1.47 5.82 7.28
N THR A 163 2.61 5.15 7.50
CA THR A 163 3.10 4.80 8.85
C THR A 163 3.37 6.05 9.68
N ILE A 164 4.01 7.08 9.12
CA ILE A 164 4.23 8.34 9.85
C ILE A 164 2.88 9.00 10.20
N LEU A 165 1.96 9.07 9.24
CA LEU A 165 0.65 9.68 9.44
C LEU A 165 -0.21 8.91 10.44
N MET A 166 -0.04 7.60 10.56
CA MET A 166 -0.70 6.79 11.57
C MET A 166 -0.42 7.28 13.00
N PHE A 167 0.80 7.77 13.28
CA PHE A 167 1.13 8.37 14.58
C PHE A 167 0.70 9.83 14.69
N VAL A 168 0.84 10.58 13.59
CA VAL A 168 0.64 12.03 13.59
C VAL A 168 -0.85 12.38 13.59
N LEU A 169 -1.68 11.67 12.83
CA LEU A 169 -3.10 11.98 12.66
C LEU A 169 -3.89 11.88 13.97
N PRO A 170 -3.76 10.83 14.82
CA PRO A 170 -4.45 10.79 16.10
C PRO A 170 -4.15 11.99 17.00
N MET A 171 -2.89 12.47 16.99
CA MET A 171 -2.47 13.65 17.75
C MET A 171 -3.13 14.93 17.19
N ILE A 172 -3.18 15.07 15.87
CA ILE A 172 -3.86 16.20 15.21
C ILE A 172 -5.36 16.18 15.50
N THR A 173 -6.03 15.03 15.36
CA THR A 173 -7.48 14.92 15.57
C THR A 173 -7.87 15.11 17.03
N ALA A 174 -7.01 14.70 17.98
CA ALA A 174 -7.23 14.96 19.40
C ALA A 174 -7.22 16.48 19.71
N LEU A 175 -6.36 17.25 19.04
CA LEU A 175 -6.26 18.70 19.19
C LEU A 175 -7.38 19.46 18.48
N LEU A 176 -7.72 19.07 17.25
CA LEU A 176 -8.71 19.77 16.41
C LEU A 176 -10.15 19.45 16.80
N TYR A 177 -10.47 18.18 17.03
CA TYR A 177 -11.84 17.70 17.13
C TYR A 177 -12.23 17.23 18.53
N LYS A 178 -11.31 17.33 19.52
CA LYS A 178 -11.52 16.84 20.90
C LYS A 178 -12.11 15.41 20.93
N ASN A 179 -11.63 14.54 20.03
CA ASN A 179 -12.09 13.16 19.85
C ASN A 179 -13.57 12.96 19.44
N SER A 180 -14.19 13.90 18.72
CA SER A 180 -15.48 13.61 18.07
C SER A 180 -15.32 12.47 17.07
N LEU A 181 -16.00 11.34 17.31
CA LEU A 181 -15.85 10.10 16.54
C LEU A 181 -16.02 10.33 15.03
N THR A 182 -17.05 11.06 14.62
CA THR A 182 -17.37 11.23 13.20
C THR A 182 -16.26 11.93 12.42
N GLU A 183 -15.73 13.05 12.92
CA GLU A 183 -14.71 13.82 12.19
C GLU A 183 -13.33 13.17 12.27
N THR A 184 -12.99 12.57 13.41
CA THR A 184 -11.74 11.81 13.57
C THR A 184 -11.72 10.61 12.63
N SER A 185 -12.80 9.82 12.58
CA SER A 185 -12.90 8.67 11.69
C SER A 185 -12.91 9.07 10.21
N ALA A 186 -13.59 10.18 9.86
CA ALA A 186 -13.60 10.69 8.49
C ALA A 186 -12.20 11.19 8.05
N MET A 187 -11.48 11.90 8.92
CA MET A 187 -10.14 12.41 8.59
C MET A 187 -9.11 11.30 8.51
N ILE A 188 -9.06 10.40 9.50
CA ILE A 188 -8.10 9.29 9.52
C ILE A 188 -8.39 8.32 8.37
N GLY A 189 -9.66 7.94 8.18
CA GLY A 189 -10.08 7.04 7.10
C GLY A 189 -9.98 7.64 5.70
N GLY A 190 -10.04 8.98 5.57
CA GLY A 190 -9.91 9.68 4.30
C GLY A 190 -8.45 9.98 3.89
N ILE A 191 -7.49 9.82 4.79
CA ILE A 191 -6.07 10.14 4.54
C ILE A 191 -5.19 8.88 4.51
N LEU A 192 -5.42 7.94 5.43
CA LEU A 192 -4.60 6.72 5.50
C LEU A 192 -4.99 5.74 4.39
N GLN A 193 -3.98 5.25 3.68
CA GLN A 193 -4.16 4.45 2.46
C GLN A 193 -4.40 2.97 2.72
N SER A 194 -4.12 2.49 3.94
CA SER A 194 -4.29 1.09 4.34
C SER A 194 -5.26 0.96 5.49
N VAL A 195 -6.22 0.04 5.35
CA VAL A 195 -7.20 -0.29 6.41
C VAL A 195 -6.47 -0.59 7.71
N GLY A 196 -5.37 -1.37 7.67
CA GLY A 196 -4.59 -1.72 8.86
C GLY A 196 -3.96 -0.53 9.60
N GLN A 197 -3.77 0.61 8.96
CA GLN A 197 -3.30 1.84 9.61
C GLN A 197 -4.46 2.60 10.29
N VAL A 198 -5.69 2.41 9.79
CA VAL A 198 -6.90 3.10 10.30
C VAL A 198 -7.50 2.41 11.53
N ILE A 199 -7.37 1.08 11.63
CA ILE A 199 -7.94 0.28 12.74
C ILE A 199 -7.01 0.12 13.94
N ALA A 200 -5.75 0.55 13.82
CA ALA A 200 -4.70 0.32 14.79
C ALA A 200 -4.50 1.48 15.78
#